data_AF-A0A2S5NQQ3-F1
#
_entry.id   AF-A0A2S5NQQ3-F1
#
_cell.length_a   1.000
_cell.length_b   1.000
_cell.length_c   1.000
_cell.angle_alpha   90.00
_cell.angle_beta   90.00
_cell.angle_gamma   90.00
#
_symmetry.space_group_name_H-M   'P 1'
#
loop_
_entity.id
_entity.type
_entity.pdbx_description
1 polymer ?
#
loop_
_entity_poly.entity_id
_entity_poly.type
_entity_poly.pdbx_seq_one_letter_code
_entity_poly.pdbx_strand_id
1 'polypeptide(L)'
;MNKITAIILTTLSLQLASCATTTKDSVSGVKRSQFLLMPAGTVDTMSAQAYTETLKEAQQKKTLNVDKAMVDRVRGISNKLIAQVGVFRPDAAQWKWEVNVEKNDALNAYCMPGGKIMVLSGLVEKISATDDELAAVIGHEIAHALREHGR
;
A
#
# COMPACT_ATOMS: atom_id res chain seq x y z
N MET A 1 -22.49 -23.43 -38.59
CA MET A 1 -21.41 -22.63 -37.94
C MET A 1 -20.13 -22.81 -38.73
N ASN A 2 -19.57 -21.75 -39.30
CA ASN A 2 -18.27 -21.83 -39.97
C ASN A 2 -17.17 -22.15 -38.96
N LYS A 3 -16.17 -22.93 -39.35
CA LYS A 3 -15.02 -23.29 -38.49
C LYS A 3 -14.34 -22.05 -37.90
N ILE A 4 -14.32 -20.95 -38.65
CA ILE A 4 -13.80 -19.64 -38.22
C ILE A 4 -14.65 -19.05 -37.08
N THR A 5 -15.98 -19.11 -37.18
CA THR A 5 -16.89 -18.63 -36.13
C THR A 5 -16.73 -19.45 -34.85
N ALA A 6 -16.54 -20.76 -34.96
CA ALA A 6 -16.26 -21.63 -33.82
C ALA A 6 -14.92 -21.29 -33.16
N ILE A 7 -13.86 -21.08 -33.93
CA ILE A 7 -12.54 -20.70 -33.40
C ILE A 7 -12.59 -19.37 -32.66
N ILE A 8 -13.22 -18.34 -33.24
CA ILE A 8 -13.37 -17.01 -32.63
C ILE A 8 -14.16 -17.08 -31.31
N LEU A 9 -15.23 -17.87 -31.27
CA LEU A 9 -16.04 -18.04 -30.07
C LEU A 9 -15.26 -18.75 -28.96
N THR A 10 -14.40 -19.72 -29.32
CA THR A 10 -13.53 -20.42 -28.36
C THR A 10 -12.39 -19.54 -27.84
N THR A 11 -11.74 -18.72 -28.69
CA THR A 11 -10.71 -17.77 -28.21
C THR A 11 -11.30 -16.67 -27.34
N LEU A 12 -12.50 -16.17 -27.66
CA LEU A 12 -13.16 -15.13 -26.88
C LEU A 12 -13.62 -15.65 -25.49
N SER A 13 -14.06 -16.90 -25.41
CA SER A 13 -14.43 -17.53 -24.13
C SER A 13 -13.22 -17.85 -23.24
N LEU A 14 -12.04 -18.11 -23.82
CA LEU A 14 -10.81 -18.30 -23.03
C LEU A 14 -10.31 -17.01 -22.35
N GLN A 15 -10.65 -15.81 -22.86
CA GLN A 15 -10.21 -14.55 -22.26
C GLN A 15 -11.04 -14.10 -21.05
N LEU A 16 -12.21 -14.70 -20.81
CA LEU A 16 -13.09 -14.35 -19.69
C LEU A 16 -12.82 -15.16 -18.41
N ALA A 17 -11.90 -16.12 -18.46
CA ALA A 17 -11.60 -17.03 -17.33
C ALA A 17 -10.39 -16.60 -16.46
N SER A 18 -9.94 -15.34 -16.56
CA SER A 18 -8.84 -14.85 -15.71
C SER A 18 -9.39 -14.22 -14.42
N CYS A 19 -9.65 -15.05 -13.41
CA CYS A 19 -9.78 -14.56 -12.04
C CYS A 19 -8.37 -14.33 -11.49
N ALA A 20 -7.89 -13.09 -11.51
CA ALA A 20 -6.62 -12.74 -10.90
C ALA A 20 -6.81 -12.49 -9.39
N THR A 21 -6.14 -13.28 -8.55
CA THR A 21 -5.89 -12.93 -7.15
C THR A 21 -4.57 -12.19 -7.06
N THR A 22 -4.58 -11.04 -6.40
CA THR A 22 -3.42 -10.13 -6.29
C THR A 22 -2.59 -10.38 -5.04
N THR A 23 -3.06 -11.23 -4.11
CA THR A 23 -2.37 -11.50 -2.85
C THR A 23 -2.59 -12.94 -2.38
N LYS A 24 -1.55 -13.51 -1.75
CA LYS A 24 -1.61 -14.86 -1.17
C LYS A 24 -2.56 -14.93 0.02
N ASP A 25 -3.16 -16.11 0.17
CA ASP A 25 -4.04 -16.44 1.29
C ASP A 25 -3.36 -16.24 2.65
N SER A 26 -4.18 -16.03 3.68
CA SER A 26 -3.72 -15.92 5.05
C SER A 26 -3.08 -17.22 5.54
N VAL A 27 -1.99 -17.11 6.31
CA VAL A 27 -1.37 -18.23 7.02
C VAL A 27 -2.31 -18.88 8.05
N SER A 28 -3.38 -18.19 8.46
CA SER A 28 -4.41 -18.73 9.36
C SER A 28 -5.38 -19.72 8.69
N GLY A 29 -5.28 -19.94 7.37
CA GLY A 29 -6.21 -20.80 6.62
C GLY A 29 -7.60 -20.21 6.38
N VAL A 30 -7.86 -18.99 6.87
CA VAL A 30 -9.11 -18.28 6.64
C VAL A 30 -9.14 -17.73 5.20
N LYS A 31 -10.10 -18.20 4.40
CA LYS A 31 -10.38 -17.66 3.07
C LYS A 31 -11.31 -16.46 3.20
N ARG A 32 -10.91 -15.32 2.64
CA ARG A 32 -11.76 -14.13 2.54
C ARG A 32 -12.02 -13.81 1.07
N SER A 33 -13.27 -13.50 0.77
CA SER A 33 -13.66 -12.94 -0.53
C SER A 33 -13.78 -11.43 -0.39
N GLN A 34 -13.25 -10.69 -1.36
CA GLN A 34 -13.39 -9.25 -1.46
C GLN A 34 -13.91 -8.94 -2.86
N PHE A 35 -14.92 -8.07 -2.93
CA PHE A 35 -15.33 -7.49 -4.20
C PHE A 35 -14.44 -6.30 -4.51
N LEU A 36 -13.84 -6.29 -5.69
CA LEU A 36 -12.85 -5.32 -6.08
C LEU A 36 -13.45 -4.44 -7.18
N LEU A 37 -13.82 -3.21 -6.84
CA LEU A 37 -14.67 -2.37 -7.69
C LEU A 37 -13.88 -1.71 -8.83
N MET A 38 -12.61 -1.39 -8.58
CA MET A 38 -11.76 -0.66 -9.53
C MET A 38 -10.56 -1.49 -9.99
N PRO A 39 -10.04 -1.29 -11.21
CA PRO A 39 -8.77 -1.90 -11.62
C PRO A 39 -7.61 -1.41 -10.75
N ALA A 40 -6.68 -2.31 -10.40
CA ALA A 40 -5.55 -2.00 -9.53
C ALA A 40 -4.71 -0.81 -10.04
N GLY A 41 -4.36 -0.79 -11.34
CA GLY A 41 -3.56 0.31 -11.91
C GLY A 41 -4.26 1.68 -11.86
N THR A 42 -5.60 1.72 -11.90
CA THR A 42 -6.36 2.97 -11.70
C THR A 42 -6.21 3.47 -10.27
N VAL A 43 -6.37 2.57 -9.28
CA VAL A 43 -6.22 2.91 -7.87
C VAL A 43 -4.79 3.32 -7.54
N ASP A 44 -3.78 2.65 -8.11
CA ASP A 44 -2.36 3.01 -7.93
C ASP A 44 -2.06 4.42 -8.45
N THR A 45 -2.62 4.78 -9.61
CA THR A 45 -2.47 6.12 -10.20
C THR A 45 -3.13 7.18 -9.33
N MET A 46 -4.37 6.94 -8.90
CA MET A 46 -5.10 7.84 -8.00
C MET A 46 -4.37 8.01 -6.67
N SER A 47 -3.84 6.93 -6.12
CA SER A 47 -3.07 6.92 -4.87
C SER A 47 -1.79 7.74 -4.99
N ALA A 48 -1.03 7.56 -6.07
CA ALA A 48 0.17 8.35 -6.34
C ALA A 48 -0.13 9.86 -6.48
N GLN A 49 -1.23 10.21 -7.17
CA GLN A 49 -1.67 11.60 -7.30
C GLN A 49 -2.09 12.20 -5.96
N ALA A 50 -2.93 11.50 -5.19
CA ALA A 50 -3.36 11.94 -3.87
C ALA A 50 -2.18 12.14 -2.93
N TYR A 51 -1.25 11.18 -2.89
CA TYR A 51 -0.04 11.30 -2.09
C TYR A 51 0.81 12.51 -2.48
N THR A 52 0.99 12.77 -3.78
CA THR A 52 1.73 13.94 -4.25
C THR A 52 1.11 15.24 -3.75
N GLU A 53 -0.21 15.36 -3.73
CA GLU A 53 -0.87 16.56 -3.19
C GLU A 53 -0.65 16.68 -1.67
N THR A 54 -0.73 15.58 -0.91
CA THR A 54 -0.43 15.62 0.54
C THR A 54 1.01 16.03 0.83
N LEU A 55 1.98 15.56 0.05
CA LEU A 55 3.39 15.98 0.18
C LEU A 55 3.55 17.46 -0.09
N LYS A 56 2.91 17.96 -1.14
CA LYS A 56 2.95 19.38 -1.52
C LYS A 56 2.33 20.25 -0.43
N GLU A 57 1.19 19.86 0.13
CA GLU A 57 0.56 20.57 1.25
C GLU A 57 1.47 20.60 2.49
N ALA A 58 2.02 19.45 2.88
CA ALA A 58 2.94 19.36 4.02
C ALA A 58 4.22 20.17 3.80
N GLN A 59 4.73 20.21 2.57
CA GLN A 59 5.89 21.02 2.20
C GLN A 59 5.57 22.52 2.28
N GLN A 60 4.40 22.95 1.78
CA GLN A 60 3.94 24.35 1.87
C GLN A 60 3.77 24.80 3.33
N LYS A 61 3.22 23.92 4.18
CA LYS A 61 3.08 24.13 5.63
C LYS A 61 4.42 24.06 6.38
N LYS A 62 5.51 23.67 5.70
CA LYS A 62 6.81 23.38 6.29
C LYS A 62 6.73 22.35 7.42
N THR A 63 5.90 21.32 7.25
CA THR A 63 5.75 20.20 8.18
C THR A 63 6.29 18.88 7.63
N LEU A 64 6.57 18.80 6.33
CA LEU A 64 7.14 17.60 5.72
C LEU A 64 8.60 17.36 6.15
N ASN A 65 8.86 16.19 6.73
CA ASN A 65 10.18 15.66 7.07
C ASN A 65 11.07 16.64 7.87
N VAL A 66 10.48 17.42 8.76
CA VAL A 66 11.20 18.48 9.50
C VAL A 66 12.15 17.97 10.57
N ASP A 67 11.84 16.81 11.18
CA ASP A 67 12.70 16.15 12.15
C ASP A 67 13.46 15.01 11.48
N LYS A 68 14.75 15.22 11.23
CA LYS A 68 15.60 14.23 10.57
C LYS A 68 15.72 12.94 11.38
N ALA A 69 15.83 13.02 12.71
CA ALA A 69 16.02 11.84 13.56
C ALA A 69 14.77 10.95 13.53
N MET A 70 13.58 11.57 13.64
CA MET A 70 12.32 10.85 13.51
C MET A 70 12.14 10.23 12.13
N VAL A 71 12.46 10.98 11.06
CA VAL A 71 12.38 10.50 9.69
C VAL A 71 13.30 9.31 9.46
N ASP A 72 14.55 9.38 9.93
CA ASP A 72 15.51 8.28 9.81
C ASP A 72 15.02 7.03 10.57
N ARG A 73 14.48 7.22 11.78
CA ARG A 73 13.89 6.15 12.60
C ARG A 73 12.72 5.46 11.87
N VAL A 74 11.74 6.24 11.41
CA VAL A 74 10.57 5.73 10.67
C VAL A 74 11.01 4.99 9.41
N ARG A 75 11.94 5.56 8.64
CA ARG A 75 12.48 4.90 7.43
C ARG A 75 13.20 3.60 7.76
N GLY A 76 13.99 3.57 8.84
CA GLY A 76 14.68 2.36 9.28
C GLY A 76 13.71 1.22 9.60
N ILE A 77 12.62 1.52 10.31
CA ILE A 77 11.55 0.55 10.63
C ILE A 77 10.82 0.11 9.36
N SER A 78 10.34 1.07 8.56
CA SER A 78 9.60 0.81 7.33
C SER A 78 10.41 -0.04 6.34
N ASN A 79 11.70 0.24 6.16
CA ASN A 79 12.54 -0.52 5.23
C ASN A 79 12.69 -2.00 5.62
N LYS A 80 12.75 -2.31 6.92
CA LYS A 80 12.76 -3.70 7.40
C LYS A 80 11.46 -4.42 7.05
N LEU A 81 10.32 -3.74 7.19
CA LEU A 81 9.00 -4.28 6.85
C LEU A 81 8.82 -4.42 5.33
N ILE A 82 9.22 -3.39 4.56
CA ILE A 82 9.18 -3.37 3.09
C ILE A 82 9.97 -4.54 2.50
N ALA A 83 11.11 -4.91 3.08
CA ALA A 83 11.87 -6.07 2.63
C ALA A 83 11.10 -7.41 2.69
N GLN A 84 10.02 -7.49 3.48
CA GLN A 84 9.22 -8.72 3.65
C GLN A 84 7.96 -8.76 2.78
N VAL A 85 7.57 -7.66 2.12
CA VAL A 85 6.25 -7.56 1.45
C VAL A 85 6.08 -8.57 0.33
N GLY A 86 7.17 -8.93 -0.37
CA GLY A 86 7.19 -9.92 -1.44
C GLY A 86 6.72 -11.31 -1.02
N VAL A 87 6.82 -11.63 0.27
CA VAL A 87 6.28 -12.88 0.83
C VAL A 87 4.77 -12.96 0.62
N PHE A 88 4.07 -11.85 0.84
CA PHE A 88 2.61 -11.73 0.76
C PHE A 88 2.12 -11.36 -0.64
N ARG A 89 2.84 -10.46 -1.32
CA ARG A 89 2.49 -9.91 -2.64
C ARG A 89 3.75 -9.72 -3.49
N PRO A 90 4.07 -10.65 -4.42
CA PRO A 90 5.32 -10.63 -5.17
C PRO A 90 5.61 -9.35 -5.95
N ASP A 91 4.60 -8.74 -6.58
CA ASP A 91 4.77 -7.48 -7.33
C ASP A 91 5.09 -6.28 -6.42
N ALA A 92 4.68 -6.32 -5.15
CA ALA A 92 4.93 -5.25 -4.19
C ALA A 92 6.42 -5.07 -3.85
N ALA A 93 7.25 -6.09 -4.10
CA ALA A 93 8.70 -5.97 -3.99
C ALA A 93 9.30 -4.96 -4.98
N GLN A 94 8.57 -4.63 -6.06
CA GLN A 94 9.00 -3.68 -7.09
C GLN A 94 8.23 -2.35 -7.04
N TRP A 95 7.38 -2.16 -6.03
CA TRP A 95 6.70 -0.88 -5.85
C TRP A 95 7.70 0.24 -5.56
N LYS A 96 7.36 1.46 -5.99
CA LYS A 96 8.16 2.66 -5.73
C LYS A 96 7.86 3.17 -4.33
N TRP A 97 8.39 2.47 -3.33
CA TRP A 97 8.16 2.79 -1.93
C TRP A 97 8.68 4.18 -1.57
N GLU A 98 7.83 4.97 -0.90
CA GLU A 98 8.15 6.29 -0.40
C GLU A 98 7.69 6.37 1.06
N VAL A 99 8.58 6.85 1.93
CA VAL A 99 8.33 6.92 3.37
C VAL A 99 8.65 8.33 3.84
N ASN A 100 7.61 9.02 4.29
CA ASN A 100 7.69 10.39 4.78
C ASN A 100 7.03 10.53 6.14
N VAL A 101 7.43 11.58 6.85
CA VAL A 101 6.84 11.97 8.12
C VAL A 101 6.30 13.38 7.98
N GLU A 102 5.08 13.61 8.42
CA GLU A 102 4.51 14.96 8.51
C GLU A 102 4.43 15.36 9.98
N LYS A 103 4.96 16.54 10.32
CA LYS A 103 4.74 17.17 11.62
C LYS A 103 3.26 17.53 11.76
N ASN A 104 2.53 16.71 12.49
CA ASN A 104 1.09 16.81 12.65
C ASN A 104 0.69 16.10 13.96
N ASP A 105 -0.14 16.77 14.74
CA ASP A 105 -0.54 16.35 16.09
C ASP A 105 -1.48 15.13 16.13
N ALA A 106 -2.03 14.70 14.99
CA ALA A 106 -2.92 13.55 14.94
C ALA A 106 -2.17 12.23 15.17
N LEU A 107 -2.83 11.29 15.86
CA LEU A 107 -2.34 9.92 16.07
C LEU A 107 -2.65 9.07 14.83
N ASN A 108 -1.86 9.21 13.78
CA ASN A 108 -2.16 8.52 12.52
C ASN A 108 -0.91 8.10 11.73
N ALA A 109 -1.08 7.08 10.90
CA ALA A 109 -0.21 6.67 9.82
C ALA A 109 -1.07 6.05 8.71
N TYR A 110 -0.59 6.09 7.48
CA TYR A 110 -1.26 5.40 6.36
C TYR A 110 -0.26 4.88 5.35
N CYS A 111 -0.68 3.87 4.58
CA CYS A 111 0.02 3.38 3.40
C CYS A 111 -0.95 3.28 2.23
N MET A 112 -0.74 4.08 1.18
CA MET A 112 -1.53 3.98 -0.04
C MET A 112 -0.96 2.93 -1.01
N PRO A 113 -1.79 2.38 -1.92
CA PRO A 113 -1.34 1.52 -3.02
C PRO A 113 -0.13 2.08 -3.77
N GLY A 114 0.76 1.19 -4.20
CA GLY A 114 2.06 1.56 -4.80
C GLY A 114 3.13 1.99 -3.78
N GLY A 115 2.88 1.81 -2.48
CA GLY A 115 3.88 1.92 -1.43
C GLY A 115 4.11 3.33 -0.90
N LYS A 116 3.04 4.13 -0.76
CA LYS A 116 3.14 5.52 -0.30
C LYS A 116 2.81 5.62 1.19
N ILE A 117 3.83 5.70 2.02
CA ILE A 117 3.72 5.70 3.48
C ILE A 117 3.84 7.13 4.01
N MET A 118 2.92 7.53 4.88
CA MET A 118 3.02 8.73 5.70
C MET A 118 2.81 8.36 7.17
N VAL A 119 3.68 8.86 8.04
CA VAL A 119 3.52 8.80 9.49
C VAL A 119 3.36 10.22 10.03
N LEU A 120 2.37 10.45 10.89
CA LEU A 120 2.21 11.75 11.54
C LEU A 120 3.02 11.78 12.85
N SER A 121 3.73 12.88 13.12
CA SER A 121 4.62 12.98 14.28
C SER A 121 3.90 12.74 15.61
N GLY A 122 2.61 13.11 15.71
CA GLY A 122 1.77 12.87 16.86
C GLY A 122 1.71 11.40 17.25
N LEU A 123 1.69 10.47 16.28
CA LEU A 123 1.74 9.02 16.54
C LEU A 123 3.05 8.61 17.21
N VAL A 124 4.16 9.29 16.92
CA VAL A 124 5.46 8.95 17.52
C VAL A 124 5.60 9.62 18.89
N GLU A 125 5.24 10.89 18.98
CA GLU A 125 5.53 11.76 20.12
C GLU A 125 4.56 11.54 21.28
N LYS A 126 3.25 11.48 21.00
CA LYS A 126 2.22 11.53 22.05
C LYS A 126 2.03 10.21 22.79
N ILE A 127 2.26 9.09 22.11
CA ILE A 127 2.20 7.76 22.74
C ILE A 127 3.59 7.25 23.12
N SER A 128 4.66 8.03 22.89
CA SER A 128 6.04 7.62 23.15
C SER A 128 6.36 6.24 22.59
N ALA A 129 5.89 5.97 21.36
CA ALA A 129 5.91 4.64 20.78
C ALA A 129 7.34 4.09 20.72
N THR A 130 7.50 2.85 21.17
CA THR A 130 8.71 2.05 20.91
C THR A 130 8.84 1.74 19.42
N ASP A 131 10.02 1.27 18.99
CA ASP A 131 10.23 0.86 17.59
C ASP A 131 9.29 -0.30 17.21
N ASP A 132 9.02 -1.20 18.14
CA ASP A 132 8.17 -2.37 17.92
C ASP A 132 6.69 -1.99 17.78
N GLU A 133 6.19 -1.08 18.62
CA GLU A 133 4.82 -0.57 18.51
C GLU A 133 4.62 0.23 17.22
N LEU A 134 5.60 1.05 16.87
CA LEU A 134 5.58 1.79 15.60
C LEU A 134 5.64 0.84 14.40
N ALA A 135 6.44 -0.23 14.48
CA ALA A 135 6.50 -1.27 13.46
C ALA A 135 5.16 -2.01 13.32
N ALA A 136 4.44 -2.26 14.42
CA ALA A 136 3.13 -2.88 14.38
C ALA A 136 2.11 -2.03 13.63
N VAL A 137 2.08 -0.71 13.89
CA VAL A 137 1.18 0.23 13.18
C VAL A 137 1.57 0.35 11.70
N ILE A 138 2.85 0.57 11.39
CA ILE A 138 3.29 0.69 9.99
C ILE A 138 3.05 -0.63 9.23
N GLY A 139 3.29 -1.78 9.87
CA GLY A 139 3.03 -3.09 9.28
C GLY A 139 1.54 -3.33 9.01
N HIS A 140 0.66 -2.86 9.90
CA HIS A 140 -0.78 -2.87 9.68
C HIS A 140 -1.18 -2.06 8.44
N GLU A 141 -0.65 -0.85 8.30
CA GLU A 141 -0.91 0.01 7.13
C GLU A 141 -0.38 -0.60 5.83
N ILE A 142 0.84 -1.15 5.85
CA ILE A 142 1.39 -1.88 4.69
C ILE A 142 0.45 -3.03 4.32
N ALA A 143 -0.05 -3.81 5.30
CA ALA A 143 -0.96 -4.91 5.03
C ALA A 143 -2.28 -4.45 4.39
N HIS A 144 -2.82 -3.29 4.77
CA HIS A 144 -3.97 -2.68 4.08
C HIS A 144 -3.70 -2.42 2.60
N ALA A 145 -2.53 -1.86 2.26
CA ALA A 145 -2.14 -1.63 0.88
C ALA A 145 -1.93 -2.93 0.10
N LEU A 146 -1.20 -3.90 0.67
CA LEU A 146 -0.94 -5.18 0.00
C LEU A 146 -2.23 -5.93 -0.33
N ARG A 147 -3.18 -5.95 0.62
CA ARG A 147 -4.48 -6.62 0.50
C ARG A 147 -5.54 -5.81 -0.25
N GLU A 148 -5.18 -4.63 -0.76
CA GLU A 148 -6.06 -3.79 -1.57
C GLU A 148 -7.37 -3.40 -0.87
N HIS A 149 -7.37 -3.14 0.44
CA HIS A 149 -8.59 -2.80 1.17
C HIS A 149 -9.24 -1.46 0.72
N GLY A 150 -8.50 -0.62 -0.01
CA GLY A 150 -9.02 0.61 -0.61
C GLY A 150 -9.64 0.43 -2.00
N ARG A 151 -9.86 -0.82 -2.46
CA ARG A 151 -10.28 -1.18 -3.82
C ARG A 151 -11.46 -2.15 -3.81
#